data_AF-A0A968JRL9-F1
#
_entry.id   AF-A0A968JRL9-F1
#
_cell.length_a   1.000
_cell.length_b   1.000
_cell.length_c   1.000
_cell.angle_alpha   90.00
_cell.angle_beta   90.00
_cell.angle_gamma   90.00
#
_symmetry.space_group_name_H-M   'P 1'
#
loop_
_entity.id
_entity.type
_entity.pdbx_description
1 polymer ?
#
loop_
_entity_poly.entity_id
_entity_poly.type
_entity_poly.pdbx_seq_one_letter_code
_entity_poly.pdbx_strand_id
1 'polypeptide(L)'
;MQELQEVQQELRAVGQQLGRIQRQALQADPKLQEQQSEYRTLLLSTMKGNGHKPEADIARLNEIEGQLKAEGVPDEERRQLITEYRRTSAGLQQARQEAMQDGTVRAAAGALSEAVLTAMREQDPKTDELLGRMEELRERARRIVTEGSTPELVPSDEGG
;
A
#
# COMPACT_ATOMS: atom_id res chain seq x y z
N MET A 1 23.20 -1.93 12.95
CA MET A 1 22.20 -0.84 12.89
C MET A 1 22.46 0.17 11.77
N GLN A 2 23.70 0.56 11.46
CA GLN A 2 23.99 1.50 10.36
C GLN A 2 23.60 0.96 8.97
N GLU A 3 23.88 -0.30 8.68
CA GLU A 3 23.53 -0.93 7.39
C GLU A 3 22.00 -0.94 7.11
N LEU A 4 21.18 -1.16 8.14
CA LEU A 4 19.73 -1.08 8.01
C LEU A 4 19.26 0.35 7.68
N GLN A 5 19.91 1.36 8.24
CA GLN A 5 19.59 2.76 7.97
C GLN A 5 19.93 3.14 6.53
N GLU A 6 21.05 2.66 5.98
CA GLU A 6 21.45 2.86 4.59
C GLU A 6 20.43 2.22 3.63
N VAL A 7 20.08 0.95 3.86
CA VAL A 7 19.08 0.25 3.05
C VAL A 7 17.73 0.97 3.08
N GLN A 8 17.30 1.48 4.25
CA GLN A 8 16.07 2.27 4.35
C GLN A 8 16.15 3.60 3.59
N GLN A 9 17.31 4.28 3.60
CA GLN A 9 17.51 5.51 2.83
C GLN A 9 17.41 5.24 1.33
N GLU A 10 18.07 4.19 0.84
CA GLU A 10 18.04 3.81 -0.56
C GLU A 10 16.63 3.37 -1.00
N LEU A 11 15.92 2.57 -0.19
CA LEU A 11 14.53 2.19 -0.47
C LEU A 11 13.63 3.41 -0.63
N ARG A 12 13.81 4.43 0.21
CA ARG A 12 13.07 5.70 0.09
C ARG A 12 13.41 6.43 -1.21
N ALA A 13 14.68 6.49 -1.59
CA ALA A 13 15.11 7.16 -2.82
C ALA A 13 14.54 6.46 -4.07
N VAL A 14 14.67 5.14 -4.15
CA VAL A 14 14.14 4.33 -5.25
C VAL A 14 12.61 4.42 -5.31
N GLY A 15 11.93 4.31 -4.16
CA GLY A 15 10.48 4.46 -4.07
C GLY A 15 9.99 5.83 -4.53
N GLN A 16 10.72 6.91 -4.21
CA GLN A 16 10.40 8.25 -4.70
C GLN A 16 10.55 8.37 -6.23
N GLN A 17 11.58 7.75 -6.81
CA GLN A 17 11.80 7.76 -8.26
C GLN A 17 10.69 6.96 -8.98
N LEU A 18 10.43 5.73 -8.55
CA LEU A 18 9.33 4.91 -9.09
C LEU A 18 7.98 5.62 -8.98
N GLY A 19 7.69 6.28 -7.84
CA GLY A 19 6.46 7.04 -7.67
C GLY A 19 6.36 8.28 -8.58
N ARG A 20 7.48 8.90 -8.96
CA ARG A 20 7.49 9.99 -9.96
C ARG A 20 7.19 9.44 -11.35
N ILE A 21 7.86 8.36 -11.75
CA ILE A 21 7.65 7.70 -13.04
C ILE A 21 6.20 7.25 -13.16
N GLN A 22 5.66 6.60 -12.14
CA GLN A 22 4.25 6.18 -12.11
C GLN A 22 3.29 7.36 -12.31
N ARG A 23 3.51 8.49 -11.62
CA ARG A 23 2.66 9.69 -11.82
C ARG A 23 2.79 10.26 -13.23
N GLN A 24 3.99 10.27 -13.79
CA GLN A 24 4.20 10.74 -15.17
C GLN A 24 3.52 9.82 -16.18
N ALA A 25 3.68 8.51 -16.03
CA ALA A 25 3.01 7.50 -16.85
C ALA A 25 1.49 7.67 -16.79
N LEU A 26 0.93 7.88 -15.60
CA LEU A 26 -0.50 8.13 -15.43
C LEU A 26 -0.98 9.44 -16.04
N GLN A 27 -0.16 10.48 -16.02
CA GLN A 27 -0.50 11.77 -16.65
C GLN A 27 -0.39 11.70 -18.17
N ALA A 28 0.55 10.90 -18.69
CA ALA A 28 0.80 10.75 -20.12
C ALA A 28 -0.15 9.77 -20.81
N ASP A 29 -0.76 8.82 -20.08
CA ASP A 29 -1.66 7.82 -20.62
C ASP A 29 -3.12 7.98 -20.12
N PRO A 30 -4.00 8.60 -20.92
CA PRO A 30 -5.43 8.70 -20.61
C PRO A 30 -6.14 7.35 -20.50
N LYS A 31 -5.71 6.33 -21.25
CA LYS A 31 -6.32 5.00 -21.18
C LYS A 31 -6.02 4.36 -19.83
N LEU A 32 -4.82 4.59 -19.30
CA LEU A 32 -4.46 4.10 -17.96
C LEU A 32 -5.31 4.76 -16.87
N GLN A 33 -5.66 6.04 -17.03
CA GLN A 33 -6.59 6.72 -16.12
C GLN A 33 -8.00 6.12 -16.18
N GLU A 34 -8.48 5.81 -17.39
CA GLU A 34 -9.77 5.14 -17.60
C GLU A 34 -9.78 3.76 -16.94
N GLN A 35 -8.75 2.93 -17.17
CA GLN A 35 -8.61 1.62 -16.54
C GLN A 35 -8.57 1.69 -15.00
N GLN A 36 -7.95 2.72 -14.42
CA GLN A 36 -8.00 2.94 -12.97
C GLN A 36 -9.41 3.24 -12.48
N SER A 37 -10.16 4.07 -13.21
CA SER A 37 -11.54 4.41 -12.88
C SER A 37 -12.47 3.21 -13.00
N GLU A 38 -12.31 2.40 -14.05
CA GLU A 38 -13.06 1.16 -14.27
C GLU A 38 -12.79 0.16 -13.16
N TYR A 39 -11.51 -0.08 -12.84
CA TYR A 39 -11.14 -0.97 -11.73
C TYR A 39 -11.72 -0.50 -10.40
N ARG A 40 -11.65 0.81 -10.11
CA ARG A 40 -12.22 1.38 -8.88
C ARG A 40 -13.72 1.16 -8.82
N THR A 41 -14.43 1.44 -9.91
CA THR A 41 -15.88 1.25 -10.01
C THR A 41 -16.25 -0.22 -9.81
N LEU A 42 -15.55 -1.13 -10.48
CA LEU A 42 -15.75 -2.57 -10.34
C LEU A 42 -15.55 -3.01 -8.89
N LEU A 43 -14.44 -2.60 -8.27
CA LEU A 43 -14.12 -2.96 -6.88
C LEU A 43 -15.22 -2.49 -5.91
N LEU A 44 -15.64 -1.22 -6.01
CA LEU A 44 -16.69 -0.67 -5.16
C LEU A 44 -18.04 -1.38 -5.38
N SER A 45 -18.38 -1.64 -6.64
CA SER A 45 -19.60 -2.38 -7.00
C SER A 45 -19.59 -3.79 -6.42
N THR A 46 -18.46 -4.50 -6.48
CA THR A 46 -18.31 -5.84 -5.90
C THR A 46 -18.43 -5.79 -4.37
N MET A 47 -17.78 -4.84 -3.72
CA MET A 47 -17.91 -4.64 -2.27
C MET A 47 -19.37 -4.41 -1.86
N LYS A 48 -20.09 -3.58 -2.63
CA LYS A 48 -21.52 -3.33 -2.43
C LYS A 48 -22.37 -4.59 -2.68
N GLY A 49 -22.04 -5.35 -3.72
CA GLY A 49 -22.66 -6.65 -4.02
C GLY A 49 -22.51 -7.65 -2.87
N ASN A 50 -21.39 -7.59 -2.14
CA ASN A 50 -21.12 -8.39 -0.95
C ASN A 50 -21.77 -7.84 0.33
N GLY A 51 -22.63 -6.80 0.22
CA GLY A 51 -23.39 -6.25 1.35
C GLY A 51 -22.68 -5.12 2.12
N HIS A 52 -21.52 -4.67 1.67
CA HIS A 52 -20.80 -3.54 2.28
C HIS A 52 -21.30 -2.18 1.75
N LYS A 53 -20.84 -1.09 2.38
CA LYS A 53 -21.21 0.30 2.01
C LYS A 53 -19.96 1.15 1.74
N PRO A 54 -19.15 0.79 0.74
CA PRO A 54 -17.82 1.36 0.58
C PRO A 54 -17.83 2.87 0.31
N GLU A 55 -18.84 3.40 -0.40
CA GLU A 55 -18.95 4.84 -0.66
C GLU A 55 -19.25 5.62 0.62
N ALA A 56 -20.08 5.08 1.50
CA ALA A 56 -20.38 5.70 2.79
C ALA A 56 -19.17 5.66 3.72
N ASP A 57 -18.47 4.52 3.76
CA ASP A 57 -17.24 4.36 4.55
C ASP A 57 -16.14 5.32 4.08
N ILE A 58 -15.94 5.45 2.76
CA ILE A 58 -14.97 6.40 2.18
C ILE A 58 -15.35 7.84 2.51
N ALA A 59 -16.64 8.20 2.36
CA ALA A 59 -17.11 9.54 2.69
C ALA A 59 -16.85 9.87 4.17
N ARG A 60 -17.12 8.91 5.07
CA ARG A 60 -16.89 9.10 6.51
C ARG A 60 -15.42 9.22 6.85
N LEU A 61 -14.54 8.43 6.24
CA LEU A 61 -13.10 8.55 6.42
C LEU A 61 -12.59 9.95 6.01
N ASN A 62 -13.03 10.45 4.85
CA ASN A 62 -12.66 11.79 4.38
C ASN A 62 -13.16 12.89 5.32
N GLU A 63 -14.37 12.75 5.88
CA GLU A 63 -14.92 13.68 6.86
C GLU A 63 -14.09 13.71 8.14
N ILE A 64 -13.77 12.53 8.68
CA ILE A 64 -12.95 12.40 9.90
C ILE A 64 -11.56 13.00 9.67
N GLU A 65 -10.93 12.77 8.51
CA GLU A 65 -9.65 13.40 8.18
C GLU A 65 -9.74 14.93 8.14
N GLY A 66 -10.83 15.48 7.59
CA GLY A 66 -11.09 16.91 7.57
C GLY A 66 -11.22 17.48 8.99
N GLN A 67 -11.97 16.80 9.86
CA GLN A 67 -12.14 17.18 11.26
C GLN A 67 -10.81 17.11 12.02
N LEU A 68 -10.03 16.03 11.88
CA LEU A 68 -8.75 15.87 12.58
C LEU A 68 -7.69 16.91 12.19
N LYS A 69 -7.78 17.46 10.97
CA LYS A 69 -6.91 18.55 10.46
C LYS A 69 -7.37 19.93 10.93
N ALA A 70 -8.62 20.08 11.37
CA ALA A 70 -9.11 21.34 11.89
C ALA A 70 -8.39 21.71 13.20
N GLU A 71 -8.14 23.00 13.38
CA GLU A 71 -7.58 23.52 14.63
C GLU A 71 -8.63 23.49 15.74
N GLY A 72 -8.19 23.26 16.98
CA GLY A 72 -9.07 23.36 18.15
C GLY A 72 -9.97 22.15 18.43
N VAL A 73 -9.80 21.02 17.74
CA VAL A 73 -10.51 19.78 18.09
C VAL A 73 -10.12 19.35 19.52
N PRO A 74 -11.08 19.25 20.46
CA PRO A 74 -10.83 18.79 21.81
C PRO A 74 -10.20 17.39 21.82
N ASP A 75 -9.32 17.11 22.78
CA ASP A 75 -8.60 15.83 22.85
C ASP A 75 -9.54 14.62 22.93
N GLU A 76 -10.68 14.76 23.60
CA GLU A 76 -11.67 13.69 23.71
C GLU A 76 -12.35 13.39 22.36
N GLU A 77 -12.76 14.43 21.65
CA GLU A 77 -13.32 14.32 20.30
C GLU A 77 -12.28 13.75 19.33
N ARG A 78 -11.04 14.23 19.41
CA ARG A 78 -9.92 13.69 18.63
C ARG A 78 -9.73 12.19 18.86
N ARG A 79 -9.81 11.71 20.11
CA ARG A 79 -9.72 10.27 20.43
C ARG A 79 -10.87 9.47 19.83
N GLN A 80 -12.10 10.01 19.88
CA GLN A 80 -13.27 9.36 19.29
C GLN A 80 -13.14 9.27 17.76
N LEU A 81 -12.76 10.37 17.10
CA LEU A 81 -12.51 10.42 15.66
C LEU A 81 -11.44 9.42 15.22
N ILE A 82 -10.32 9.34 15.94
CA ILE A 82 -9.26 8.35 15.65
C ILE A 82 -9.79 6.91 15.80
N THR A 83 -10.60 6.65 16.82
CA THR A 83 -11.19 5.32 17.06
C THR A 83 -12.13 4.93 15.93
N GLU A 84 -12.99 5.86 15.52
CA GLU A 84 -13.92 5.66 14.42
C GLU A 84 -13.18 5.47 13.09
N TYR A 85 -12.20 6.33 12.79
CA TYR A 85 -11.36 6.20 11.60
C TYR A 85 -10.76 4.80 11.50
N ARG A 86 -10.18 4.27 12.59
CA ARG A 86 -9.61 2.92 12.63
C ARG A 86 -10.65 1.85 12.33
N ARG A 87 -11.83 1.94 12.94
CA ARG A 87 -12.92 0.98 12.74
C ARG A 87 -13.43 0.99 11.30
N THR A 88 -13.71 2.17 10.76
CA THR A 88 -14.19 2.34 9.38
C THR A 88 -13.14 1.90 8.36
N SER A 89 -11.86 2.26 8.59
CA SER A 89 -10.76 1.82 7.74
C SER A 89 -10.59 0.30 7.75
N ALA A 90 -10.73 -0.34 8.91
CA ALA A 90 -10.66 -1.80 9.02
C ALA A 90 -11.81 -2.49 8.27
N GLY A 91 -13.04 -1.98 8.43
CA GLY A 91 -14.21 -2.49 7.70
C GLY A 91 -14.06 -2.37 6.19
N LEU A 92 -13.64 -1.19 5.71
CA LEU A 92 -13.38 -0.96 4.29
C LEU A 92 -12.27 -1.87 3.75
N GLN A 93 -11.21 -2.09 4.54
CA GLN A 93 -10.13 -3.00 4.16
C GLN A 93 -10.61 -4.45 4.05
N GLN A 94 -11.42 -4.92 5.00
CA GLN A 94 -12.00 -6.27 4.96
C GLN A 94 -12.90 -6.43 3.73
N ALA A 95 -13.80 -5.47 3.48
CA ALA A 95 -14.68 -5.47 2.33
C ALA A 95 -13.89 -5.53 1.01
N ARG A 96 -12.77 -4.78 0.94
CA ARG A 96 -11.88 -4.81 -0.23
C ARG A 96 -11.22 -6.18 -0.40
N GLN A 97 -10.75 -6.79 0.68
CA GLN A 97 -10.16 -8.13 0.63
C GLN A 97 -11.16 -9.17 0.14
N GLU A 98 -12.40 -9.09 0.59
CA GLU A 98 -13.49 -9.95 0.13
C GLU A 98 -13.79 -9.73 -1.36
N ALA A 99 -13.92 -8.48 -1.80
CA ALA A 99 -14.12 -8.17 -3.22
C ALA A 99 -12.96 -8.65 -4.10
N MET A 100 -11.71 -8.65 -3.59
CA MET A 100 -10.54 -9.19 -4.31
C MET A 100 -10.54 -10.73 -4.44
N GLN A 101 -11.45 -11.43 -3.76
CA GLN A 101 -11.67 -12.86 -3.98
C GLN A 101 -12.50 -13.11 -5.24
N ASP A 102 -13.24 -12.11 -5.73
CA ASP A 102 -13.92 -12.18 -7.01
C ASP A 102 -12.92 -12.27 -8.17
N GLY A 103 -13.15 -13.23 -9.07
CA GLY A 103 -12.25 -13.50 -10.20
C GLY A 103 -12.14 -12.34 -11.17
N THR A 104 -13.23 -11.60 -11.38
CA THR A 104 -13.28 -10.44 -12.28
C THR A 104 -12.48 -9.28 -11.69
N VAL A 105 -12.66 -9.01 -10.40
CA VAL A 105 -11.88 -7.99 -9.68
C VAL A 105 -10.39 -8.33 -9.71
N ARG A 106 -10.03 -9.60 -9.48
CA ARG A 106 -8.64 -10.05 -9.53
C ARG A 106 -8.03 -9.91 -10.92
N ALA A 107 -8.76 -10.30 -11.96
CA ALA A 107 -8.32 -10.15 -13.34
C ALA A 107 -8.10 -8.67 -13.71
N ALA A 108 -9.05 -7.80 -13.35
CA ALA A 108 -8.94 -6.36 -13.58
C ALA A 108 -7.75 -5.74 -12.81
N ALA A 109 -7.51 -6.19 -11.57
CA ALA A 109 -6.34 -5.75 -10.79
C ALA A 109 -5.01 -6.15 -11.46
N GLY A 110 -4.94 -7.37 -12.00
CA GLY A 110 -3.77 -7.84 -12.75
C GLY A 110 -3.53 -7.03 -14.02
N ALA A 111 -4.56 -6.87 -14.84
CA ALA A 111 -4.50 -6.10 -16.07
C ALA A 111 -4.07 -4.65 -15.82
N LEU A 112 -4.63 -4.00 -14.80
CA LEU A 112 -4.23 -2.65 -14.41
C LEU A 112 -2.76 -2.60 -13.95
N SER A 113 -2.31 -3.58 -13.15
CA SER A 113 -0.92 -3.63 -12.70
C SER A 113 0.07 -3.77 -13.86
N GLU A 114 -0.27 -4.62 -14.84
CA GLU A 114 0.54 -4.81 -16.06
C GLU A 114 0.56 -3.55 -16.93
N ALA A 115 -0.59 -2.90 -17.08
CA ALA A 115 -0.72 -1.65 -17.83
C ALA A 115 0.10 -0.52 -17.19
N VAL A 116 0.00 -0.36 -15.86
CA VAL A 116 0.82 0.61 -15.11
C VAL A 116 2.31 0.34 -15.31
N LEU A 117 2.74 -0.91 -15.19
CA LEU A 117 4.15 -1.28 -15.36
C LEU A 117 4.64 -0.99 -16.78
N THR A 118 3.82 -1.32 -17.79
CA THR A 118 4.12 -1.05 -19.19
C THR A 118 4.27 0.45 -19.43
N ALA A 119 3.30 1.25 -18.96
CA ALA A 119 3.35 2.70 -19.09
C ALA A 119 4.55 3.31 -18.35
N MET A 120 4.94 2.76 -17.19
CA MET A 120 6.15 3.20 -16.48
C MET A 120 7.42 2.92 -17.30
N ARG A 121 7.55 1.74 -17.92
CA ARG A 121 8.68 1.39 -18.79
C ARG A 121 8.77 2.28 -20.02
N GLU A 122 7.62 2.59 -20.62
CA GLU A 122 7.55 3.53 -21.75
C GLU A 122 7.92 4.95 -21.33
N GLN A 123 7.54 5.35 -20.12
CA GLN A 123 7.82 6.67 -19.58
C GLN A 123 9.29 6.86 -19.17
N ASP A 124 9.92 5.84 -18.57
CA ASP A 124 11.32 5.88 -18.15
C ASP A 124 11.99 4.50 -18.30
N PRO A 125 13.07 4.39 -19.09
CA PRO A 125 13.78 3.13 -19.31
C PRO A 125 14.47 2.59 -18.04
N LYS A 126 14.68 3.42 -17.01
CA LYS A 126 15.23 2.99 -15.71
C LYS A 126 14.20 2.28 -14.84
N THR A 127 12.94 2.20 -15.25
CA THR A 127 11.88 1.55 -14.48
C THR A 127 12.28 0.15 -14.04
N ASP A 128 12.79 -0.69 -14.94
CA ASP A 128 13.17 -2.06 -14.61
C ASP A 128 14.38 -2.12 -13.67
N GLU A 129 15.37 -1.24 -13.87
CA GLU A 129 16.53 -1.12 -12.97
C GLU A 129 16.10 -0.73 -11.55
N LEU A 130 15.21 0.25 -11.42
CA LEU A 130 14.70 0.71 -10.14
C LEU A 130 13.84 -0.33 -9.44
N LEU A 131 13.03 -1.09 -10.19
CA LEU A 131 12.25 -2.20 -9.63
C LEU A 131 13.17 -3.31 -9.11
N GLY A 132 14.18 -3.70 -9.89
CA GLY A 132 15.20 -4.67 -9.47
C GLY A 132 15.95 -4.20 -8.22
N ARG A 133 16.39 -2.93 -8.20
CA ARG A 133 17.07 -2.35 -7.04
C ARG A 133 16.18 -2.35 -5.79
N MET A 134 14.88 -2.05 -5.94
CA MET A 134 13.94 -2.08 -4.83
C MET A 134 13.79 -3.50 -4.25
N GLU A 135 13.74 -4.52 -5.10
CA GLU A 135 13.65 -5.93 -4.69
C GLU A 135 14.92 -6.39 -3.95
N GLU A 136 16.10 -6.09 -4.50
CA GLU A 136 17.39 -6.38 -3.85
C GLU A 136 17.49 -5.75 -2.45
N LEU A 137 17.10 -4.47 -2.33
CA LEU A 137 17.13 -3.76 -1.07
C LEU A 137 16.14 -4.34 -0.04
N ARG A 138 14.96 -4.80 -0.47
CA ARG A 138 13.99 -5.47 0.41
C ARG A 138 14.54 -6.79 0.94
N GLU A 139 15.15 -7.59 0.08
CA GLU A 139 15.78 -8.85 0.49
C GLU A 139 16.94 -8.62 1.45
N ARG A 140 17.77 -7.60 1.19
CA ARG A 140 18.85 -7.20 2.12
C ARG A 140 18.31 -6.75 3.47
N ALA A 141 17.27 -5.91 3.49
CA ALA A 141 16.61 -5.49 4.74
C ALA A 141 16.09 -6.69 5.54
N ARG A 142 15.46 -7.66 4.86
CA ARG A 142 14.94 -8.89 5.49
C ARG A 142 16.04 -9.72 6.13
N ARG A 143 17.19 -9.89 5.46
CA ARG A 143 18.35 -10.62 6.01
C ARG A 143 18.91 -9.93 7.26
N ILE A 144 19.14 -8.62 7.19
CA ILE A 144 19.66 -7.84 8.34
C ILE A 144 18.74 -7.98 9.56
N VAL A 145 17.42 -7.92 9.37
CA VAL A 145 16.45 -8.09 10.46
C VAL A 145 16.44 -9.52 11.00
N THR A 146 16.55 -10.53 10.12
CA THR A 146 16.52 -11.95 10.52
C THR A 146 17.80 -12.36 11.25
N GLU A 147 18.97 -11.95 10.74
CA GLU A 147 20.29 -12.24 11.33
C GLU A 147 20.52 -11.44 12.63
N GLY A 148 19.95 -10.23 12.73
CA GLY A 148 19.93 -9.46 13.98
C GLY A 148 18.97 -9.99 15.05
N SER A 149 18.12 -10.97 14.73
CA SER A 149 17.11 -11.57 15.63
C SER A 149 17.46 -12.99 16.07
N THR A 150 18.66 -13.51 15.80
CA THR A 150 19.08 -14.84 16.28
C THR A 150 19.25 -14.79 17.80
N PRO A 151 18.38 -15.41 18.63
CA PRO A 151 18.73 -15.64 20.02
C PRO A 151 19.91 -16.60 20.04
N GLU A 152 20.97 -16.20 20.72
CA GLU A 152 22.06 -17.07 21.11
C GLU A 152 21.44 -18.28 21.82
N LEU A 153 21.36 -19.41 21.12
CA LEU A 153 21.01 -20.70 21.71
C LEU A 153 22.14 -21.01 22.69
N VAL A 154 21.96 -20.59 23.94
CA VAL A 154 22.73 -21.10 25.08
C VAL A 154 22.58 -22.63 25.02
N PRO A 155 23.66 -23.40 24.80
CA PRO A 155 23.56 -24.83 25.01
C PRO A 155 23.21 -25.03 26.48
N SER A 156 22.02 -25.58 26.74
CA SER A 156 21.71 -26.21 28.01
C SER A 156 22.68 -27.37 28.15
N ASP A 157 23.81 -27.12 28.81
CA ASP A 157 24.68 -28.17 29.30
C ASP A 157 23.91 -28.89 30.41
N GLU A 158 23.21 -29.95 30.00
CA GLU A 158 22.86 -31.06 30.88
C GLU A 158 24.16 -31.74 31.30
N GLY A 159 24.61 -31.46 32.53
CA GLY A 159 25.70 -32.16 33.19
C GLY A 159 25.34 -32.42 34.65
N GLY A 160 24.96 -33.65 34.95
CA GLY A 160 24.67 -34.15 36.30
C GLY A 160 25.91 -34.44 37.14
#